data_AF-A0AAU3LL72-F1
#
_entry.id   AF-A0AAU3LL72-F1
#
_cell.length_a   1.000
_cell.length_b   1.000
_cell.length_c   1.000
_cell.angle_alpha   90.00
_cell.angle_beta   90.00
_cell.angle_gamma   90.00
#
_symmetry.space_group_name_H-M   'P 1'
#
loop_
_entity.id
_entity.type
_entity.pdbx_description
1 polymer ?
#
loop_
_entity_poly.entity_id
_entity_poly.type
_entity_poly.pdbx_seq_one_letter_code
_entity_poly.pdbx_strand_id
1 'polypeptide(L)'
;MWCADDVARDVVRRQGASLSAAEVSGKVSEAAVRERETVGALTGWARQSSGELPYEDPQRLAEVWKARHAEWRRVRDWVAAAGTATYAPEQNSVGSAWARERVERRAAVLAGHAAWMEQRREARDELGAEVWLDASTGRRLRAVAEGTGLAAEQALAQLAQHVVLRPDGTFPVPLFTPVNS
;
A
#
# COMPACT_ATOMS: atom_id res chain seq x y z
N MET A 1 -0.06 -4.18 -4.77
CA MET A 1 -0.69 -5.43 -5.25
C MET A 1 0.13 -5.96 -6.40
N TRP A 2 0.53 -7.24 -6.39
CA TRP A 2 1.37 -7.83 -7.45
C TRP A 2 0.52 -8.17 -8.67
N CYS A 3 0.97 -7.78 -9.87
CA CYS A 3 0.34 -8.22 -11.11
C CYS A 3 0.73 -9.67 -11.46
N ALA A 4 0.00 -10.27 -12.39
CA ALA A 4 0.26 -11.64 -12.85
C ALA A 4 1.71 -11.82 -13.38
N ASP A 5 2.21 -10.82 -14.09
CA ASP A 5 3.59 -10.72 -14.57
C ASP A 5 4.64 -10.75 -13.43
N ASP A 6 4.44 -9.97 -12.36
CA ASP A 6 5.33 -9.95 -11.19
C ASP A 6 5.41 -11.34 -10.53
N VAL A 7 4.27 -12.04 -10.44
CA VAL A 7 4.16 -13.38 -9.85
C VAL A 7 4.81 -14.44 -10.75
N ALA A 8 4.55 -14.36 -12.05
CA ALA A 8 5.12 -15.27 -13.04
C ALA A 8 6.65 -15.23 -13.03
N ARG A 9 7.24 -14.04 -13.14
CA ARG A 9 8.70 -13.85 -13.20
C ARG A 9 9.41 -14.32 -11.95
N ASP A 10 8.85 -14.04 -10.77
CA ASP A 10 9.41 -14.50 -9.50
C ASP A 10 9.43 -16.03 -9.40
N VAL A 11 8.34 -16.69 -9.80
CA VAL A 11 8.28 -18.15 -9.75
C VAL A 11 9.22 -18.77 -10.79
N VAL A 12 9.26 -18.26 -12.02
CA VAL A 12 10.19 -18.74 -13.06
C VAL A 12 11.64 -18.58 -12.60
N ARG A 13 12.00 -17.45 -11.98
CA ARG A 13 13.35 -17.22 -11.46
C ARG A 13 13.73 -18.21 -10.36
N ARG A 14 12.82 -18.47 -9.41
CA ARG A 14 13.04 -19.41 -8.30
C ARG A 14 13.09 -20.86 -8.75
N GLN A 15 12.21 -21.26 -9.66
CA GLN A 15 12.12 -22.64 -10.15
C GLN A 15 13.12 -22.95 -11.25
N GLY A 16 13.52 -21.94 -12.02
CA GLY A 16 14.37 -22.10 -13.19
C GLY A 16 15.85 -22.13 -12.89
N ALA A 17 16.29 -21.67 -11.72
CA ALA A 17 17.69 -21.63 -11.37
C ALA A 17 18.34 -23.01 -11.55
N SER A 18 19.42 -23.05 -12.34
CA SER A 18 20.18 -24.26 -12.67
C SER A 18 19.47 -25.30 -13.55
N LEU A 19 18.26 -25.02 -14.06
CA LEU A 19 17.63 -25.91 -15.02
C LEU A 19 18.39 -25.92 -16.35
N SER A 20 18.53 -27.11 -16.93
CA SER A 20 19.05 -27.29 -18.28
C SER A 20 18.09 -26.76 -19.34
N ALA A 21 18.58 -26.55 -20.57
CA ALA A 21 17.74 -26.16 -21.70
C ALA A 21 16.56 -27.13 -21.94
N ALA A 22 16.78 -28.44 -21.75
CA ALA A 22 15.74 -29.45 -21.89
C ALA A 22 14.66 -29.32 -20.79
N GLU A 23 15.06 -29.10 -19.55
CA GLU A 23 14.14 -28.91 -18.42
C GLU A 23 13.36 -27.60 -18.54
N VAL A 24 13.99 -26.53 -19.02
CA VAL A 24 13.31 -25.26 -19.36
C VAL A 24 12.26 -25.50 -20.44
N SER A 25 12.56 -26.28 -21.48
CA SER A 25 11.57 -26.66 -22.50
C SER A 25 10.42 -27.49 -21.90
N GLY A 26 10.70 -28.38 -20.95
CA GLY A 26 9.68 -29.10 -20.18
C GLY A 26 8.75 -28.16 -19.41
N LYS A 27 9.32 -27.12 -18.77
CA LYS A 27 8.56 -26.09 -18.05
C LYS A 27 7.69 -25.22 -18.96
N VAL A 28 8.15 -24.92 -20.18
CA VAL A 28 7.31 -24.25 -21.20
C VAL A 28 6.08 -25.10 -21.51
N SER A 29 6.27 -26.41 -21.76
CA SER A 29 5.17 -27.34 -22.07
C SER A 29 4.19 -27.48 -20.89
N GLU A 30 4.70 -27.62 -19.66
CA GLU A 30 3.89 -27.67 -18.44
C GLU A 30 3.04 -26.40 -18.29
N ALA A 31 3.65 -25.22 -18.45
CA ALA A 31 2.94 -23.95 -18.34
C ALA A 31 1.87 -23.78 -19.44
N ALA A 32 2.13 -24.26 -20.67
CA ALA A 32 1.15 -24.25 -21.76
C ALA A 32 -0.05 -25.17 -21.50
N VAL A 33 0.16 -26.29 -20.79
CA VAL A 33 -0.96 -27.16 -20.34
C VAL A 33 -1.77 -26.44 -19.27
N ARG A 34 -1.12 -25.89 -18.24
CA ARG A 34 -1.81 -25.19 -17.14
C ARG A 34 -2.55 -23.92 -17.59
N GLU A 35 -2.01 -23.17 -18.56
CA GLU A 35 -2.73 -22.06 -19.18
C GLU A 35 -4.04 -22.55 -19.84
N ARG A 36 -3.97 -23.63 -20.63
CA ARG A 36 -5.17 -24.18 -21.28
C ARG A 36 -6.19 -24.71 -20.27
N GLU A 37 -5.75 -25.40 -19.24
CA GLU A 37 -6.62 -25.92 -18.18
C GLU A 37 -7.33 -24.78 -17.43
N THR A 38 -6.62 -23.70 -17.11
CA THR A 38 -7.20 -22.56 -16.38
C THR A 38 -8.14 -21.72 -17.23
N VAL A 39 -7.85 -21.56 -18.53
CA VAL A 39 -8.80 -20.96 -19.49
C VAL A 39 -10.03 -21.85 -19.70
N GLY A 40 -9.84 -23.18 -19.77
CA GLY A 40 -10.93 -24.15 -19.86
C GLY A 40 -11.82 -24.11 -18.61
N ALA A 41 -11.21 -24.06 -17.42
CA ALA A 41 -11.91 -23.94 -16.15
C ALA A 41 -12.68 -22.62 -16.05
N LEU A 42 -12.12 -21.50 -16.52
CA LEU A 42 -12.84 -20.23 -16.62
C LEU A 42 -14.08 -20.32 -17.51
N THR A 43 -13.94 -20.97 -18.67
CA THR A 43 -15.05 -21.14 -19.62
C THR A 43 -16.13 -22.04 -19.04
N GLY A 44 -15.75 -23.09 -18.30
CA GLY A 44 -16.66 -23.96 -17.55
C GLY A 44 -17.33 -23.25 -16.38
N TRP A 45 -16.59 -22.40 -15.66
CA TRP A 45 -17.07 -21.61 -14.53
C TRP A 45 -18.09 -20.56 -14.95
N ALA A 46 -17.82 -19.83 -16.04
CA ALA A 46 -18.78 -18.87 -16.61
C ALA A 46 -20.12 -19.54 -17.02
N ARG A 47 -20.11 -20.86 -17.27
CA ARG A 47 -21.31 -21.66 -17.55
C ARG A 47 -22.03 -22.14 -16.27
N GLN A 48 -21.36 -22.16 -15.12
CA GLN A 48 -21.84 -22.75 -13.86
C GLN A 48 -22.12 -21.74 -12.74
N SER A 49 -21.62 -20.50 -12.83
CA SER A 49 -21.69 -19.54 -11.73
C SER A 49 -23.05 -18.80 -11.66
N SER A 50 -24.00 -19.33 -10.87
CA SER A 50 -25.14 -18.56 -10.33
C SER A 50 -25.11 -18.38 -8.81
N GLY A 51 -24.03 -18.75 -8.11
CA GLY A 51 -23.95 -18.49 -6.67
C GLY A 51 -22.90 -19.33 -5.95
N GLU A 52 -21.64 -18.90 -5.99
CA GLU A 52 -20.64 -19.01 -4.92
C GLU A 52 -19.31 -18.50 -5.47
N LEU A 53 -18.68 -17.57 -4.75
CA LEU A 53 -17.36 -17.04 -5.11
C LEU A 53 -16.28 -17.97 -4.55
N PRO A 54 -15.40 -18.57 -5.38
CA PRO A 54 -14.28 -19.36 -4.89
C PRO A 54 -13.23 -18.50 -4.16
N TYR A 55 -12.42 -19.16 -3.31
CA TYR A 55 -11.32 -18.57 -2.53
C TYR A 55 -10.18 -18.00 -3.39
N GLU A 56 -10.02 -18.46 -4.64
CA GLU A 56 -9.08 -17.89 -5.62
C GLU A 56 -9.86 -17.38 -6.84
N ASP A 57 -9.59 -16.13 -7.23
CA ASP A 57 -10.09 -15.51 -8.46
C ASP A 57 -9.62 -16.32 -9.70
N PRO A 58 -10.53 -17.04 -10.38
CA PRO A 58 -10.17 -17.89 -11.52
C PRO A 58 -9.57 -17.09 -12.68
N GLN A 59 -9.99 -15.84 -12.86
CA GLN A 59 -9.48 -14.95 -13.91
C GLN A 59 -8.02 -14.62 -13.62
N ARG A 60 -7.74 -14.22 -12.38
CA ARG A 60 -6.37 -13.95 -11.92
C ARG A 60 -5.47 -15.18 -12.06
N LEU A 61 -5.98 -16.38 -11.77
CA LEU A 61 -5.20 -17.61 -11.92
C LEU A 61 -4.82 -17.85 -13.39
N ALA A 62 -5.76 -17.68 -14.33
CA ALA A 62 -5.48 -17.81 -15.75
C ALA A 62 -4.48 -16.76 -16.26
N GLU A 63 -4.60 -15.51 -15.80
CA GLU A 63 -3.64 -14.44 -16.11
C GLU A 63 -2.23 -14.80 -15.62
N VAL A 64 -2.10 -15.35 -14.40
CA VAL A 64 -0.81 -15.79 -13.84
C VAL A 64 -0.19 -16.91 -14.68
N TRP A 65 -0.98 -17.91 -15.10
CA TRP A 65 -0.45 -19.00 -15.91
C TRP A 65 -0.08 -18.56 -17.33
N LYS A 66 -0.87 -17.68 -17.96
CA LYS A 66 -0.52 -17.04 -19.23
C LYS A 66 0.79 -16.28 -19.13
N ALA A 67 0.95 -15.45 -18.09
CA ALA A 67 2.19 -14.71 -17.84
C ALA A 67 3.38 -15.65 -17.58
N ARG A 68 3.16 -16.75 -16.83
CA ARG A 68 4.20 -17.76 -16.57
C ARG A 68 4.63 -18.49 -17.84
N HIS A 69 3.70 -18.83 -18.72
CA HIS A 69 4.04 -19.46 -20.00
C HIS A 69 4.83 -18.51 -20.90
N ALA A 70 4.44 -17.23 -20.99
CA ALA A 70 5.19 -16.22 -21.74
C ALA A 70 6.62 -16.06 -21.20
N GLU A 71 6.78 -16.04 -19.87
CA GLU A 71 8.08 -15.88 -19.24
C GLU A 71 8.98 -17.11 -19.42
N TRP A 72 8.45 -18.33 -19.32
CA TRP A 72 9.23 -19.55 -19.63
C TRP A 72 9.70 -19.57 -21.08
N ARG A 73 8.89 -19.10 -22.04
CA ARG A 73 9.30 -18.95 -23.44
C ARG A 73 10.46 -17.96 -23.57
N ARG A 74 10.38 -16.80 -22.92
CA ARG A 74 11.49 -15.82 -22.88
C ARG A 74 12.77 -16.44 -22.33
N VAL A 75 12.68 -17.20 -21.23
CA VAL A 75 13.85 -17.87 -20.62
C VAL A 75 14.43 -18.91 -21.57
N ARG A 76 13.60 -19.74 -22.23
CA ARG A 76 14.07 -20.68 -23.25
C ARG A 76 14.82 -19.97 -24.37
N ASP A 77 14.26 -18.89 -24.89
CA ASP A 77 14.85 -18.14 -26.00
C ASP A 77 16.17 -17.47 -25.56
N TRP A 78 16.24 -17.00 -24.30
CA TRP A 78 17.47 -16.50 -23.70
C TRP A 78 18.54 -17.58 -23.54
N VAL A 79 18.20 -18.77 -23.01
CA VAL A 79 19.14 -19.90 -22.86
C VAL A 79 19.69 -20.31 -24.23
N ALA A 80 18.83 -20.38 -25.25
CA ALA A 80 19.22 -20.70 -26.61
C ALA A 80 20.15 -19.63 -27.21
N ALA A 81 19.85 -18.33 -27.02
CA ALA A 81 20.65 -17.23 -27.53
C ALA A 81 22.00 -17.08 -26.80
N ALA A 82 22.02 -17.32 -25.49
CA ALA A 82 23.23 -17.24 -24.67
C ALA A 82 24.16 -18.46 -24.86
N GLY A 83 23.67 -19.55 -25.46
CA GLY A 83 24.42 -20.78 -25.64
C GLY A 83 24.79 -21.47 -24.32
N THR A 84 24.10 -21.16 -23.23
CA THR A 84 24.41 -21.71 -21.91
C THR A 84 23.76 -23.07 -21.73
N ALA A 85 24.47 -24.00 -21.06
CA ALA A 85 23.93 -25.32 -20.76
C ALA A 85 22.78 -25.28 -19.73
N THR A 86 22.81 -24.27 -18.85
CA THR A 86 21.85 -24.10 -17.76
C THR A 86 21.37 -22.65 -17.68
N TYR A 87 20.18 -22.47 -17.10
CA TYR A 87 19.62 -21.15 -16.84
C TYR A 87 20.24 -20.56 -15.56
N ALA A 88 21.05 -19.51 -15.75
CA ALA A 88 21.62 -18.71 -14.68
C ALA A 88 20.85 -17.37 -14.58
N PRO A 89 19.87 -17.24 -13.66
CA PRO A 89 19.01 -16.06 -13.59
C PRO A 89 19.76 -14.76 -13.32
N GLU A 90 20.94 -14.81 -12.70
CA GLU A 90 21.78 -13.63 -12.46
C GLU A 90 22.38 -13.05 -13.74
N GLN A 91 22.65 -13.89 -14.74
CA GLN A 91 23.18 -13.48 -16.05
C GLN A 91 22.08 -12.95 -16.98
N ASN A 92 20.81 -13.16 -16.61
CA ASN A 92 19.65 -12.65 -17.32
C ASN A 92 19.38 -11.20 -16.90
N SER A 93 20.00 -10.24 -17.59
CA SER A 93 19.92 -8.81 -17.27
C SER A 93 18.47 -8.30 -17.13
N VAL A 94 17.56 -8.74 -18.00
CA VAL A 94 16.13 -8.41 -17.95
C VAL A 94 15.49 -8.95 -16.66
N GLY A 95 15.77 -10.21 -16.32
CA GLY A 95 15.27 -10.83 -15.09
C GLY A 95 15.86 -10.19 -13.82
N SER A 96 17.11 -9.75 -13.86
CA SER A 96 17.81 -9.14 -12.73
C SER A 96 17.45 -7.67 -12.51
N ALA A 97 17.15 -6.91 -13.57
CA ALA A 97 16.60 -5.55 -13.43
C ALA A 97 15.23 -5.60 -12.74
N TRP A 98 14.34 -6.48 -13.19
CA TRP A 98 13.03 -6.69 -12.59
C TRP A 98 13.10 -7.09 -11.10
N ALA A 99 14.03 -7.99 -10.76
CA ALA A 99 14.22 -8.40 -9.37
C ALA A 99 14.62 -7.22 -8.47
N ARG A 100 15.45 -6.29 -8.96
CA ARG A 100 15.80 -5.07 -8.23
C ARG A 100 14.62 -4.12 -8.08
N GLU A 101 13.93 -3.80 -9.17
CA GLU A 101 12.72 -2.95 -9.14
C GLU A 101 11.65 -3.50 -8.20
N ARG A 102 11.51 -4.82 -8.10
CA ARG A 102 10.61 -5.47 -7.15
C ARG A 102 11.00 -5.21 -5.70
N VAL A 103 12.29 -5.35 -5.38
CA VAL A 103 12.79 -5.09 -4.02
C VAL A 103 12.56 -3.63 -3.65
N GLU A 104 12.84 -2.71 -4.57
CA GLU A 104 12.61 -1.27 -4.39
C GLU A 104 11.12 -0.94 -4.20
N ARG A 105 10.23 -1.46 -5.06
CA ARG A 105 8.77 -1.29 -4.92
C ARG A 105 8.27 -1.82 -3.58
N ARG A 106 8.75 -2.99 -3.14
CA ARG A 106 8.37 -3.58 -1.86
C ARG A 106 8.86 -2.71 -0.69
N ALA A 107 10.12 -2.25 -0.74
CA ALA A 107 10.68 -1.38 0.27
C ALA A 107 9.89 -0.06 0.37
N ALA A 108 9.52 0.54 -0.77
CA ALA A 108 8.72 1.76 -0.82
C ALA A 108 7.32 1.57 -0.20
N VAL A 109 6.63 0.46 -0.49
CA VAL A 109 5.32 0.16 0.13
C VAL A 109 5.44 -0.03 1.64
N LEU A 110 6.47 -0.75 2.10
CA LEU A 110 6.70 -0.95 3.53
C LEU A 110 7.05 0.36 4.24
N ALA A 111 7.89 1.21 3.63
CA ALA A 111 8.23 2.53 4.15
C ALA A 111 7.00 3.45 4.21
N GLY A 112 6.18 3.47 3.16
CA GLY A 112 4.93 4.25 3.13
C GLY A 112 3.94 3.79 4.21
N HIS A 113 3.79 2.48 4.40
CA HIS A 113 2.96 1.94 5.49
C HIS A 113 3.52 2.31 6.87
N ALA A 114 4.83 2.22 7.06
CA ALA A 114 5.47 2.61 8.32
C ALA A 114 5.27 4.10 8.61
N ALA A 115 5.45 4.97 7.61
CA ALA A 115 5.20 6.41 7.74
C ALA A 115 3.73 6.72 8.07
N TRP A 116 2.78 6.05 7.41
CA TRP A 116 1.36 6.20 7.72
C TRP A 116 1.01 5.73 9.13
N MET A 117 1.60 4.62 9.59
CA MET A 117 1.42 4.13 10.96
C MET A 117 1.98 5.12 11.98
N GLU A 118 3.12 5.75 11.68
CA GLU A 118 3.73 6.76 12.55
C GLU A 118 2.87 8.02 12.62
N GLN A 119 2.41 8.55 11.49
CA GLN A 119 1.46 9.68 11.46
C GLN A 119 0.18 9.36 12.24
N ARG A 120 -0.31 8.12 12.17
CA ARG A 120 -1.47 7.69 12.97
C ARG A 120 -1.19 7.59 14.45
N ARG A 121 0.05 7.31 14.85
CA ARG A 121 0.46 7.34 16.26
C ARG A 121 0.56 8.78 16.73
N GLU A 122 1.26 9.63 16.00
CA GLU A 122 1.33 11.07 16.29
C GLU A 122 -0.07 11.69 16.42
N ALA A 123 -0.97 11.44 15.48
CA ALA A 123 -2.35 11.93 15.54
C ALA A 123 -3.19 11.30 16.67
N ARG A 124 -2.85 10.09 17.14
CA ARG A 124 -3.50 9.46 18.30
C ARG A 124 -2.96 10.01 19.62
N ASP A 125 -1.67 10.32 19.64
CA ASP A 125 -0.95 10.86 20.79
C ASP A 125 -1.18 12.39 20.92
N GLU A 126 -1.68 13.03 19.87
CA GLU A 126 -2.23 14.39 19.90
C GLU A 126 -3.51 14.41 20.76
N LEU A 127 -3.33 14.77 22.03
CA LEU A 127 -4.42 14.97 22.99
C LEU A 127 -5.26 16.20 22.59
N GLY A 128 -6.38 15.96 21.91
CA GLY A 128 -7.41 16.98 21.67
C GLY A 128 -8.29 17.18 22.91
N ALA A 129 -8.39 18.41 23.39
CA ALA A 129 -9.37 18.79 24.40
C ALA A 129 -10.63 19.34 23.72
N GLU A 130 -11.76 18.65 23.86
CA GLU A 130 -13.06 19.17 23.42
C GLU A 130 -13.69 20.01 24.55
N VAL A 131 -14.09 21.24 24.23
CA VAL A 131 -14.74 22.16 25.17
C VAL A 131 -16.15 22.46 24.68
N TRP A 132 -17.16 22.07 25.46
CA TRP A 132 -18.56 22.40 25.19
C TRP A 132 -18.92 23.74 25.82
N LEU A 133 -19.33 24.70 24.99
CA LEU A 133 -19.78 26.01 25.42
C LEU A 133 -21.29 26.15 25.20
N ASP A 134 -21.98 26.81 26.12
CA ASP A 134 -23.36 27.22 25.87
C ASP A 134 -23.43 28.18 24.67
N ALA A 135 -24.62 28.28 24.06
CA ALA A 135 -24.79 29.06 22.84
C ALA A 135 -24.46 30.55 23.00
N SER A 136 -24.64 31.13 24.18
CA SER A 136 -24.34 32.54 24.44
C SER A 136 -22.83 32.77 24.56
N THR A 137 -22.12 31.87 25.24
CA THR A 137 -20.67 31.91 25.40
C THR A 137 -19.96 31.63 24.07
N GLY A 138 -20.46 30.68 23.29
CA GLY A 138 -19.94 30.42 21.94
C GLY A 138 -20.10 31.61 20.98
N ARG A 139 -21.20 32.37 21.06
CA ARG A 139 -21.38 33.60 20.28
C ARG A 139 -20.41 34.70 20.71
N ARG A 140 -20.19 34.88 22.01
CA ARG A 140 -19.23 35.87 22.54
C ARG A 140 -17.80 35.56 22.09
N LEU A 141 -17.39 34.29 22.16
CA LEU A 141 -16.06 33.87 21.70
C LEU A 141 -15.86 34.18 20.22
N ARG A 142 -16.85 33.87 19.37
CA ARG A 142 -16.78 34.19 17.93
C ARG A 142 -16.69 35.68 17.65
N ALA A 143 -17.49 36.50 18.33
CA ALA A 143 -17.42 37.96 18.17
C ALA A 143 -16.06 38.53 18.57
N VAL A 144 -15.43 38.00 19.63
CA VAL A 144 -14.07 38.39 20.04
C VAL A 144 -13.06 37.96 18.98
N ALA A 145 -13.12 36.71 18.52
CA ALA A 145 -12.21 36.18 17.51
C ALA A 145 -12.28 36.97 16.19
N GLU A 146 -13.49 37.30 15.73
CA GLU A 146 -13.73 38.17 14.57
C GLU A 146 -13.16 39.57 14.78
N GLY A 147 -13.38 40.17 15.96
CA GLY A 147 -12.88 41.50 16.30
C GLY A 147 -11.35 41.60 16.36
N THR A 148 -10.66 40.49 16.63
CA THR A 148 -9.19 40.42 16.73
C THR A 148 -8.51 39.74 15.54
N GLY A 149 -9.27 39.23 14.56
CA GLY A 149 -8.75 38.48 13.42
C GLY A 149 -8.13 37.11 13.79
N LEU A 150 -8.57 36.52 14.90
CA LEU A 150 -8.09 35.22 15.39
C LEU A 150 -9.09 34.11 15.03
N ALA A 151 -8.61 32.87 15.02
CA ALA A 151 -9.49 31.71 15.12
C ALA A 151 -10.05 31.60 16.55
N ALA A 152 -11.24 31.00 16.71
CA ALA A 152 -11.89 30.86 18.02
C ALA A 152 -11.03 30.05 19.00
N GLU A 153 -10.31 29.06 18.50
CA GLU A 153 -9.36 28.22 19.22
C GLU A 153 -8.16 29.02 19.74
N GLN A 154 -7.65 29.96 18.95
CA GLN A 154 -6.54 30.84 19.35
C GLN A 154 -6.98 31.81 20.45
N ALA A 155 -8.16 32.40 20.32
CA ALA A 155 -8.74 33.25 21.36
C ALA A 155 -8.97 32.47 22.67
N LEU A 156 -9.44 31.21 22.57
CA LEU A 156 -9.63 30.33 23.72
C LEU A 156 -8.30 29.91 24.36
N ALA A 157 -7.27 29.62 23.56
CA ALA A 157 -5.93 29.30 24.05
C ALA A 157 -5.32 30.48 24.81
N GLN A 158 -5.45 31.70 24.30
CA GLN A 158 -5.00 32.90 24.98
C GLN A 158 -5.79 33.15 26.28
N LEU A 159 -7.10 32.90 26.28
CA LEU A 159 -7.91 32.94 27.50
C LEU A 159 -7.36 31.97 28.56
N ALA A 160 -7.10 30.73 28.17
CA ALA A 160 -6.57 29.70 29.07
C ALA A 160 -5.19 30.06 29.64
N GLN A 161 -4.32 30.72 28.86
CA GLN A 161 -3.02 31.21 29.33
C GLN A 161 -3.13 32.30 30.41
N HIS A 162 -4.23 33.05 30.43
CA HIS A 162 -4.49 34.11 31.40
C HIS A 162 -5.29 33.63 32.62
N VAL A 163 -5.72 32.37 32.65
CA VAL A 163 -6.39 31.79 33.81
C VAL A 163 -5.39 31.64 34.96
N VAL A 164 -5.70 32.23 36.12
CA VAL A 164 -4.90 32.10 37.34
C VAL A 164 -5.61 31.17 38.31
N LEU A 165 -4.97 30.07 38.73
CA LEU A 165 -5.49 29.24 39.82
C LEU A 165 -5.23 29.93 41.16
N ARG A 166 -6.30 30.26 41.89
CA ARG A 166 -6.20 30.77 43.25
C ARG A 166 -6.20 29.63 44.29
N PRO A 167 -5.65 29.88 45.50
CA PRO A 167 -5.64 28.88 46.58
C PRO A 167 -7.03 28.40 47.03
N ASP A 168 -8.07 29.16 46.74
CA ASP A 168 -9.47 28.83 47.02
C ASP A 168 -10.12 27.93 45.93
N GLY A 169 -9.35 27.52 44.92
CA GLY A 169 -9.81 26.70 43.81
C GLY A 169 -10.55 27.48 42.71
N THR A 170 -10.58 28.81 42.78
CA THR A 170 -11.19 29.65 41.73
C THR A 170 -10.20 29.93 40.59
N PHE A 171 -10.76 30.15 39.40
CA PHE A 171 -10.02 30.42 38.16
C PHE A 171 -10.37 31.80 37.58
N PRO A 172 -9.99 32.91 38.24
CA PRO A 172 -10.13 34.24 37.65
C PRO A 172 -9.25 34.39 36.41
N VAL A 173 -9.73 35.20 35.48
CA VAL A 173 -8.98 35.68 34.33
C VAL A 173 -8.81 37.20 34.49
N PRO A 174 -7.57 37.73 34.61
CA PRO A 174 -7.32 39.16 34.55
C PRO A 174 -7.79 39.76 33.22
N LEU A 175 -8.06 41.06 33.19
CA LEU A 175 -8.38 41.75 31.95
C LEU A 175 -7.21 41.63 30.96
N PHE A 176 -7.50 41.13 29.77
CA PHE A 176 -6.53 41.03 28.67
C PHE A 176 -7.24 41.30 27.34
N THR A 177 -6.46 41.59 26.31
CA THR A 177 -6.94 41.72 24.92
C THR A 177 -6.24 40.67 24.09
N PRO A 178 -6.97 39.80 23.37
CA PRO A 178 -6.33 38.82 22.49
C PRO A 178 -5.54 39.53 21.38
N VAL A 179 -4.34 39.03 21.09
CA VAL A 179 -3.44 39.60 20.07
C VAL A 179 -3.05 38.54 19.05
N ASN A 180 -2.85 38.96 17.80
CA ASN A 180 -2.32 38.07 16.77
C ASN A 180 -0.79 38.01 16.91
N SER A 181 -0.27 36.86 17.34
CA SER A 181 1.16 36.63 17.59
C SER A 181 1.87 36.10 16.36
#